data_AF-A0A8J4C9E8-F1
#
_entry.id   AF-A0A8J4C9E8-F1
#
_cell.length_a   1.000
_cell.length_b   1.000
_cell.length_c   1.000
_cell.angle_alpha   90.00
_cell.angle_beta   90.00
_cell.angle_gamma   90.00
#
_symmetry.space_group_name_H-M   'P 1'
#
loop_
_entity.id
_entity.type
_entity.pdbx_description
1 polymer ?
#
loop_
_entity_poly.entity_id
_entity_poly.type
_entity_poly.pdbx_seq_one_letter_code
_entity_poly.pdbx_strand_id
1 'polypeptide(L)'
;MSGCERRIGNVSIQGLQYLSNEYTLHGGMGGMAGVHLCRQAVNVVTLRRAEARLVSHLHFLLAHIKVRLARSRRHTGMDIFQQKFCINNVPMWESLIPAILDNYNVRSFIGERAFHTPIWGIGPSHLEVARRLLLQFDLILDLDSGDAVSELLMYQGLGWNVTLAEVHARTAEVVSSKNNYSYTECAIEKLLAEVVPRQGPDRELYRLGRMLSLLDQLLLAWAQDIGLRPEPSAANATAVVSPGEAESPIRCGLMDKSYRSTGVPPAEEVNKEEVEHEDPAAANGNE
;
A
#
# COMPACT_ATOMS: atom_id res chain seq x y z
N MET A 1 7.01 13.79 -23.60
CA MET A 1 7.41 12.81 -22.57
C MET A 1 6.22 11.92 -22.26
N SER A 2 6.44 10.61 -22.34
CA SER A 2 5.41 9.60 -22.09
C SER A 2 4.99 9.57 -20.60
N GLY A 3 3.90 8.88 -20.28
CA GLY A 3 3.28 8.88 -18.95
C GLY A 3 4.20 8.40 -17.81
N CYS A 4 5.00 7.35 -18.02
CA CYS A 4 5.90 6.79 -17.00
C CYS A 4 7.12 7.69 -16.73
N GLU A 5 7.81 8.16 -17.77
CA GLU A 5 8.99 9.03 -17.64
C GLU A 5 8.66 10.32 -16.89
N ARG A 6 7.50 10.93 -17.21
CA ARG A 6 7.05 12.15 -16.52
C ARG A 6 6.76 11.89 -15.03
N ARG A 7 6.17 10.74 -14.69
CA ARG A 7 5.86 10.38 -13.30
C ARG A 7 7.13 10.14 -12.50
N ILE A 8 8.07 9.38 -13.06
CA ILE A 8 9.38 9.15 -12.45
C ILE A 8 10.10 10.47 -12.26
N GLY A 9 10.20 11.30 -13.32
CA GLY A 9 10.83 12.62 -13.25
C GLY A 9 10.23 13.51 -12.16
N ASN A 10 8.90 13.56 -12.04
CA ASN A 10 8.23 14.37 -11.02
C ASN A 10 8.58 13.94 -9.58
N VAL A 11 8.73 12.63 -9.35
CA VAL A 11 9.06 12.09 -8.03
C VAL A 11 10.55 12.22 -7.74
N SER A 12 11.40 11.97 -8.73
CA SER A 12 12.85 12.16 -8.63
C SER A 12 13.24 13.62 -8.35
N ILE A 13 12.56 14.61 -8.95
CA ILE A 13 12.80 16.04 -8.67
C ILE A 13 12.54 16.39 -7.19
N GLN A 14 11.66 15.65 -6.51
CA GLN A 14 11.37 15.83 -5.09
C GLN A 14 12.35 15.06 -4.18
N GLY A 15 13.39 14.45 -4.74
CA GLY A 15 14.33 13.59 -4.00
C GLY A 15 13.71 12.27 -3.53
N LEU A 16 12.52 11.92 -4.04
CA LEU A 16 11.83 10.69 -3.69
C LEU A 16 12.30 9.56 -4.61
N GLN A 17 12.50 8.38 -4.03
CA GLN A 17 12.96 7.19 -4.75
C GLN A 17 11.98 6.02 -4.64
N TYR A 18 10.83 6.28 -4.04
CA TYR A 18 9.76 5.32 -3.84
C TYR A 18 8.48 5.84 -4.48
N LEU A 19 7.85 4.97 -5.26
CA LEU A 19 6.56 5.20 -5.89
C LEU A 19 5.58 4.16 -5.34
N SER A 20 4.42 4.62 -4.85
CA SER A 20 3.33 3.69 -4.59
C SER A 20 2.88 3.05 -5.91
N ASN A 21 2.39 1.82 -5.84
CA ASN A 21 1.88 1.01 -6.93
C ASN A 21 0.82 1.72 -7.80
N GLU A 22 0.05 2.66 -7.23
CA GLU A 22 -0.89 3.52 -7.97
C GLU A 22 -0.20 4.44 -9.00
N TYR A 23 1.11 4.66 -8.85
CA TYR A 23 1.91 5.51 -9.74
C TYR A 23 2.73 4.72 -10.77
N THR A 24 2.96 3.42 -10.57
CA THR A 24 3.74 2.56 -11.48
C THR A 24 2.88 1.67 -12.37
N LEU A 25 1.61 1.43 -12.01
CA LEU A 25 0.61 0.82 -12.88
C LEU A 25 0.03 1.88 -13.81
N HIS A 26 0.23 1.72 -15.13
CA HIS A 26 -0.23 2.65 -16.16
C HIS A 26 -1.23 1.98 -17.10
N GLY A 27 -2.10 2.78 -17.72
CA GLY A 27 -3.14 2.30 -18.64
C GLY A 27 -4.47 2.00 -17.94
N GLY A 28 -5.23 1.03 -18.45
CA GLY A 28 -6.50 0.60 -17.85
C GLY A 28 -7.73 1.43 -18.20
N MET A 29 -7.58 2.72 -18.55
CA MET A 29 -8.71 3.57 -18.94
C MET A 29 -9.42 3.09 -20.23
N GLY A 30 -8.64 2.67 -21.23
CA GLY A 30 -9.17 2.09 -22.49
C GLY A 30 -9.61 0.63 -22.38
N GLY A 31 -9.32 -0.03 -21.25
CA GLY A 31 -9.56 -1.45 -21.04
C GLY A 31 -8.49 -2.10 -20.16
N MET A 32 -8.88 -3.14 -19.43
CA MET A 32 -8.01 -3.82 -18.45
C MET A 32 -6.77 -4.43 -19.08
N ALA A 33 -6.86 -4.92 -20.33
CA ALA A 33 -5.73 -5.51 -21.04
C ALA A 33 -4.62 -4.50 -21.41
N GLY A 34 -4.91 -3.20 -21.38
CA GLY A 34 -3.91 -2.15 -21.66
C GLY A 34 -3.07 -1.75 -20.44
N VAL A 35 -3.29 -2.37 -19.28
CA VAL A 35 -2.52 -2.09 -18.07
C VAL A 35 -1.11 -2.67 -18.20
N HIS A 36 -0.11 -1.91 -17.74
CA HIS A 36 1.29 -2.31 -17.76
C HIS A 36 2.08 -1.60 -16.65
N LEU A 37 3.23 -2.18 -16.29
CA LEU A 37 4.20 -1.59 -15.36
C LEU A 37 5.16 -0.65 -16.09
N CYS A 38 5.59 0.40 -15.40
CA CYS A 38 6.69 1.25 -15.86
C CYS A 38 8.02 0.50 -15.70
N ARG A 39 8.57 -0.01 -16.82
CA ARG A 39 9.84 -0.79 -16.83
C ARG A 39 11.09 0.02 -16.46
N GLN A 40 10.97 1.34 -16.39
CA GLN A 40 12.05 2.23 -15.96
C GLN A 40 12.23 2.26 -14.43
N ALA A 41 11.36 1.60 -13.68
CA ALA A 41 11.44 1.46 -12.22
C ALA A 41 11.60 -0.01 -11.83
N VAL A 42 12.18 -0.26 -10.66
CA VAL A 42 12.09 -1.58 -10.00
C VAL A 42 10.70 -1.71 -9.41
N ASN A 43 9.92 -2.65 -9.93
CA ASN A 43 8.53 -2.89 -9.54
C ASN A 43 8.49 -3.99 -8.49
N VAL A 44 8.21 -3.60 -7.26
CA VAL A 44 8.03 -4.53 -6.13
C VAL A 44 6.56 -4.54 -5.72
N VAL A 45 6.02 -5.72 -5.43
CA VAL A 45 4.67 -5.84 -4.86
C VAL A 45 4.67 -6.66 -3.59
N THR A 46 3.86 -6.20 -2.64
CA THR A 46 3.59 -6.91 -1.41
C THR A 46 2.26 -7.64 -1.49
N LEU A 47 2.27 -8.94 -1.20
CA LEU A 47 1.08 -9.78 -1.17
C LEU A 47 0.85 -10.38 0.21
N ARG A 48 -0.40 -10.68 0.50
CA ARG A 48 -0.85 -11.35 1.72
C ARG A 48 -2.04 -12.25 1.37
N ARG A 49 -2.23 -13.33 2.12
CA ARG A 49 -3.42 -14.18 2.03
C ARG A 49 -4.68 -13.31 2.05
N ALA A 50 -5.58 -13.61 1.12
CA ALA A 50 -6.76 -12.78 0.83
C ALA A 50 -7.61 -12.55 2.08
N GLU A 51 -7.79 -13.58 2.89
CA GLU A 51 -8.56 -13.54 4.14
C GLU A 51 -7.88 -12.67 5.19
N ALA A 52 -6.58 -12.88 5.41
CA ALA A 52 -5.83 -12.12 6.40
C ALA A 52 -5.75 -10.63 6.01
N ARG A 53 -5.62 -10.32 4.71
CA ARG A 53 -5.72 -8.97 4.18
C ARG A 53 -7.10 -8.36 4.43
N LEU A 54 -8.18 -9.07 4.09
CA LEU A 54 -9.55 -8.59 4.28
C LEU A 54 -9.83 -8.25 5.75
N VAL A 55 -9.51 -9.18 6.66
CA VAL A 55 -9.66 -8.97 8.11
C VAL A 55 -8.85 -7.76 8.56
N SER A 56 -7.58 -7.66 8.15
CA SER A 56 -6.72 -6.54 8.49
C SER A 56 -7.27 -5.21 7.98
N HIS A 57 -7.81 -5.13 6.76
CA HIS A 57 -8.44 -3.93 6.22
C HIS A 57 -9.68 -3.53 7.02
N LEU A 58 -10.55 -4.48 7.38
CA LEU A 58 -11.75 -4.20 8.16
C LEU A 58 -11.41 -3.63 9.53
N HIS A 59 -10.47 -4.25 10.26
CA HIS A 59 -10.04 -3.71 11.56
C HIS A 59 -9.34 -2.35 11.42
N PHE A 60 -8.53 -2.17 10.38
CA PHE A 60 -7.90 -0.88 10.11
C PHE A 60 -8.95 0.22 9.90
N LEU A 61 -9.99 -0.04 9.09
CA LEU A 61 -11.08 0.91 8.86
C LEU A 61 -11.88 1.19 10.13
N LEU A 62 -12.27 0.15 10.87
CA LEU A 62 -13.04 0.27 12.10
C LEU A 62 -12.31 1.14 13.14
N ALA A 63 -11.00 0.94 13.31
CA ALA A 63 -10.17 1.77 14.20
C ALA A 63 -10.23 3.26 13.82
N HIS A 64 -10.14 3.59 12.52
CA HIS A 64 -10.17 4.97 12.06
C HIS A 64 -11.57 5.59 12.09
N ILE A 65 -12.60 4.82 11.74
CA ILE A 65 -14.01 5.27 11.80
C ILE A 65 -14.38 5.59 13.25
N LYS A 66 -14.01 4.73 14.20
CA LYS A 66 -14.22 4.96 15.64
C LYS A 66 -13.63 6.30 16.09
N VAL A 67 -12.34 6.52 15.82
CA VAL A 67 -11.66 7.77 16.22
C VAL A 67 -12.27 8.98 15.53
N ARG A 68 -12.61 8.89 14.25
CA ARG A 68 -13.25 9.99 13.51
C ARG A 68 -14.63 10.33 14.09
N LEU A 69 -15.45 9.33 14.41
CA LEU A 69 -16.78 9.54 14.99
C LEU A 69 -16.69 10.08 16.42
N ALA A 70 -15.81 9.55 17.25
CA ALA A 70 -15.59 10.05 18.61
C ALA A 70 -15.15 11.53 18.62
N ARG A 71 -14.32 11.95 17.66
CA ARG A 71 -13.89 13.36 17.51
C ARG A 71 -14.98 14.26 16.94
N SER A 72 -15.70 13.81 15.91
CA SER A 72 -16.69 14.62 15.19
C SER A 72 -18.04 14.72 15.93
N ARG A 73 -18.36 13.76 16.80
CA ARG A 73 -19.63 13.70 17.54
C ARG A 73 -19.40 13.25 18.98
N ARG A 74 -18.97 14.19 19.83
CA ARG A 74 -18.51 13.91 21.22
C ARG A 74 -19.45 13.04 22.06
N HIS A 75 -20.77 13.20 21.91
CA HIS A 75 -21.74 12.49 22.75
C HIS A 75 -22.38 11.26 22.08
N THR A 76 -22.44 11.21 20.75
CA THR A 76 -23.16 10.16 20.02
C THR A 76 -22.29 9.34 19.07
N GLY A 77 -21.02 9.72 18.91
CA GLY A 77 -20.10 9.11 17.96
C GLY A 77 -19.85 7.63 18.23
N MET A 78 -19.73 7.25 19.51
CA MET A 78 -19.54 5.85 19.90
C MET A 78 -20.81 5.02 19.70
N ASP A 79 -21.98 5.57 20.00
CA ASP A 79 -23.26 4.88 19.76
C ASP A 79 -23.48 4.66 18.26
N ILE A 80 -23.18 5.67 17.43
CA ILE A 80 -23.24 5.55 15.97
C ILE A 80 -22.24 4.50 15.48
N PHE A 81 -21.02 4.49 16.01
CA PHE A 81 -20.01 3.49 15.65
C PHE A 81 -20.53 2.07 15.89
N GLN A 82 -21.03 1.81 17.11
CA GLN A 82 -21.57 0.51 17.49
C GLN A 82 -22.80 0.12 16.66
N GLN A 83 -23.75 1.03 16.49
CA GLN A 83 -25.02 0.78 15.78
C GLN A 83 -24.90 0.72 14.25
N LYS A 84 -23.83 1.25 13.65
CA LYS A 84 -23.69 1.28 12.19
C LYS A 84 -22.58 0.37 11.69
N PHE A 85 -21.46 0.29 12.41
CA PHE A 85 -20.25 -0.37 11.91
C PHE A 85 -19.94 -1.67 12.64
N CYS A 86 -20.32 -1.82 13.92
CA CYS A 86 -20.21 -3.11 14.62
C CYS A 86 -21.39 -4.07 14.34
N ILE A 87 -22.19 -3.81 13.29
CA ILE A 87 -23.27 -4.71 12.87
C ILE A 87 -22.82 -5.56 11.70
N ASN A 88 -23.21 -6.84 11.72
CA ASN A 88 -23.08 -7.80 10.62
C ASN A 88 -24.06 -7.50 9.47
N ASN A 89 -23.97 -6.30 8.89
CA ASN A 89 -24.82 -5.88 7.76
C ASN A 89 -23.99 -5.88 6.47
N VAL A 90 -24.00 -7.01 5.77
CA VAL A 90 -23.25 -7.19 4.53
C VAL A 90 -23.61 -6.14 3.47
N PRO A 91 -24.90 -5.89 3.12
CA PRO A 91 -25.25 -4.86 2.14
C PRO A 91 -24.70 -3.45 2.44
N MET A 92 -24.65 -3.06 3.72
CA MET A 92 -24.06 -1.78 4.11
C MET A 92 -22.55 -1.74 3.81
N TRP A 93 -21.82 -2.81 4.16
CA TRP A 93 -20.38 -2.89 3.88
C TRP A 93 -20.08 -3.00 2.38
N GLU A 94 -20.92 -3.72 1.63
CA GLU A 94 -20.87 -3.78 0.16
C GLU A 94 -21.02 -2.40 -0.47
N SER A 95 -21.91 -1.55 0.06
CA SER A 95 -22.07 -0.17 -0.40
C SER A 95 -20.92 0.75 0.03
N LEU A 96 -20.35 0.53 1.21
CA LEU A 96 -19.35 1.43 1.79
C LEU A 96 -17.95 1.21 1.22
N ILE A 97 -17.54 -0.04 1.04
CA ILE A 97 -16.18 -0.43 0.65
C ILE A 97 -16.16 -1.60 -0.35
N PRO A 98 -16.85 -1.49 -1.50
CA PRO A 98 -17.01 -2.60 -2.44
C PRO A 98 -15.66 -3.18 -2.90
N ALA A 99 -14.69 -2.32 -3.20
CA ALA A 99 -13.37 -2.75 -3.67
C ALA A 99 -12.55 -3.53 -2.62
N ILE A 100 -12.75 -3.24 -1.32
CA ILE A 100 -12.02 -3.93 -0.24
C ILE A 100 -12.61 -5.32 0.01
N LEU A 101 -13.94 -5.45 -0.09
CA LEU A 101 -14.65 -6.69 0.14
C LEU A 101 -14.57 -7.68 -1.02
N ASP A 102 -14.32 -7.23 -2.24
CA ASP A 102 -14.39 -8.09 -3.42
C ASP A 102 -13.07 -8.10 -4.18
N ASN A 103 -12.19 -9.05 -3.85
CA ASN A 103 -10.99 -9.35 -4.62
C ASN A 103 -10.10 -8.10 -4.86
N TYR A 104 -9.78 -7.43 -3.76
CA TYR A 104 -9.03 -6.17 -3.71
C TYR A 104 -7.71 -6.25 -4.49
N ASN A 105 -6.92 -7.32 -4.33
CA ASN A 105 -5.62 -7.40 -5.00
C ASN A 105 -5.82 -7.48 -6.52
N VAL A 106 -6.71 -8.34 -7.01
CA VAL A 106 -7.02 -8.40 -8.45
C VAL A 106 -7.47 -7.01 -8.92
N ARG A 107 -8.42 -6.36 -8.25
CA ARG A 107 -8.89 -5.01 -8.60
C ARG A 107 -7.75 -3.99 -8.72
N SER A 108 -6.85 -3.96 -7.74
CA SER A 108 -5.74 -3.03 -7.70
C SER A 108 -4.70 -3.28 -8.80
N PHE A 109 -4.52 -4.53 -9.23
CA PHE A 109 -3.53 -4.86 -10.27
C PHE A 109 -3.95 -4.39 -11.65
N ILE A 110 -5.24 -4.50 -11.99
CA ILE A 110 -5.74 -4.31 -13.37
C ILE A 110 -6.36 -2.94 -13.61
N GLY A 111 -5.91 -1.94 -12.84
CA GLY A 111 -6.14 -0.53 -13.08
C GLY A 111 -7.54 -0.02 -12.72
N GLU A 112 -7.76 1.27 -12.97
CA GLU A 112 -8.94 2.01 -12.49
C GLU A 112 -10.28 1.39 -12.93
N ARG A 113 -10.38 0.94 -14.19
CA ARG A 113 -11.63 0.35 -14.71
C ARG A 113 -12.04 -0.90 -13.94
N ALA A 114 -11.07 -1.76 -13.64
CA ALA A 114 -11.31 -2.97 -12.86
C ALA A 114 -11.57 -2.67 -11.39
N PHE A 115 -10.88 -1.65 -10.85
CA PHE A 115 -11.11 -1.17 -9.49
C PHE A 115 -12.58 -0.77 -9.29
N HIS A 116 -13.20 -0.18 -10.30
CA HIS A 116 -14.62 0.22 -10.33
C HIS A 116 -15.60 -0.85 -10.86
N THR A 117 -15.16 -2.07 -11.15
CA THR A 117 -16.07 -3.16 -11.53
C THR A 117 -17.14 -3.33 -10.46
N PRO A 118 -18.42 -3.58 -10.80
CA PRO A 118 -19.45 -3.83 -9.79
C PRO A 118 -19.04 -4.90 -8.78
N ILE A 119 -19.58 -4.82 -7.57
CA ILE A 119 -19.27 -5.80 -6.53
C ILE A 119 -19.65 -7.21 -7.01
N TRP A 120 -18.78 -8.17 -6.75
CA TRP A 120 -18.84 -9.57 -7.21
C TRP A 120 -18.68 -9.73 -8.73
N GLY A 121 -18.26 -8.68 -9.44
CA GLY A 121 -18.02 -8.71 -10.89
C GLY A 121 -16.61 -9.15 -11.27
N ILE A 122 -15.69 -9.33 -10.31
CA ILE A 122 -14.34 -9.82 -10.59
C ILE A 122 -14.38 -11.31 -10.95
N GLY A 123 -14.04 -11.61 -12.20
CA GLY A 123 -14.12 -12.94 -12.79
C GLY A 123 -12.81 -13.45 -13.40
N PRO A 124 -12.87 -14.58 -14.13
CA PRO A 124 -11.68 -15.22 -14.71
C PRO A 124 -10.84 -14.32 -15.61
N SER A 125 -11.47 -13.48 -16.43
CA SER A 125 -10.77 -12.54 -17.32
C SER A 125 -9.95 -11.49 -16.57
N HIS A 126 -10.46 -11.03 -15.42
CA HIS A 126 -9.76 -10.07 -14.56
C HIS A 126 -8.53 -10.74 -13.93
N LEU A 127 -8.72 -11.97 -13.43
CA LEU A 127 -7.64 -12.77 -12.85
C LEU A 127 -6.54 -13.08 -13.86
N GLU A 128 -6.88 -13.40 -15.11
CA GLU A 128 -5.89 -13.67 -16.15
C GLU A 128 -4.98 -12.48 -16.41
N VAL A 129 -5.54 -11.27 -16.52
CA VAL A 129 -4.74 -10.05 -16.69
C VAL A 129 -3.92 -9.76 -15.44
N ALA A 130 -4.49 -9.91 -14.24
CA ALA A 130 -3.75 -9.71 -12.99
C ALA A 130 -2.56 -10.68 -12.86
N ARG A 131 -2.73 -11.95 -13.26
CA ARG A 131 -1.63 -12.94 -13.29
C ARG A 131 -0.53 -12.52 -14.26
N ARG A 132 -0.88 -12.04 -15.46
CA ARG A 132 0.11 -11.54 -16.44
C ARG A 132 0.86 -10.31 -15.93
N LEU A 133 0.20 -9.44 -15.18
CA LEU A 133 0.86 -8.29 -14.55
C LEU A 133 1.76 -8.72 -13.41
N LEU A 134 1.31 -9.67 -12.57
CA LEU A 134 2.11 -10.19 -11.47
C LEU A 134 3.44 -10.79 -11.95
N LEU A 135 3.44 -11.48 -13.09
CA LEU A 135 4.64 -12.02 -13.74
C LEU A 135 5.63 -10.96 -14.25
N GLN A 136 5.24 -9.68 -14.28
CA GLN A 136 6.10 -8.58 -14.73
C GLN A 136 6.73 -7.81 -13.57
N PHE A 137 6.36 -8.11 -12.31
CA PHE A 137 7.03 -7.52 -11.16
C PHE A 137 8.44 -8.10 -11.02
N ASP A 138 9.38 -7.25 -10.62
CA ASP A 138 10.77 -7.63 -10.42
C ASP A 138 10.97 -8.40 -9.11
N LEU A 139 10.10 -8.15 -8.11
CA LEU A 139 10.12 -8.85 -6.83
C LEU A 139 8.73 -8.93 -6.19
N ILE A 140 8.42 -10.07 -5.59
CA ILE A 140 7.16 -10.29 -4.84
C ILE A 140 7.47 -10.60 -3.37
N LEU A 141 7.02 -9.71 -2.48
CA LEU A 141 7.13 -9.85 -1.04
C LEU A 141 5.86 -10.52 -0.48
N ASP A 142 5.95 -11.78 -0.06
CA ASP A 142 4.85 -12.49 0.64
C ASP A 142 4.89 -12.19 2.15
N LEU A 143 3.94 -11.41 2.64
CA LEU A 143 3.86 -11.06 4.06
C LEU A 143 3.54 -12.25 4.98
N ASP A 144 3.08 -13.38 4.44
CA ASP A 144 2.85 -14.59 5.22
C ASP A 144 4.08 -15.55 5.18
N SER A 145 5.20 -15.15 4.57
CA SER A 145 6.41 -15.97 4.47
C SER A 145 7.37 -15.85 5.66
N GLY A 146 7.16 -14.85 6.52
CA GLY A 146 7.95 -14.59 7.72
C GLY A 146 9.07 -13.56 7.51
N ASP A 147 9.62 -13.09 8.63
CA ASP A 147 10.55 -11.96 8.65
C ASP A 147 11.88 -12.30 7.96
N ALA A 148 12.42 -13.49 8.18
CA ALA A 148 13.69 -13.92 7.56
C ALA A 148 13.61 -13.95 6.03
N VAL A 149 12.47 -14.34 5.47
CA VAL A 149 12.25 -14.31 4.01
C VAL A 149 12.14 -12.87 3.52
N SER A 150 11.38 -12.04 4.23
CA SER A 150 11.25 -10.61 3.89
C SER A 150 12.62 -9.91 3.93
N GLU A 151 13.43 -10.22 4.93
CA GLU A 151 14.80 -9.73 5.07
C GLU A 151 15.68 -10.18 3.90
N LEU A 152 15.68 -11.47 3.55
CA LEU A 152 16.43 -11.98 2.39
C LEU A 152 16.03 -11.25 1.10
N LEU A 153 14.73 -11.16 0.80
CA LEU A 153 14.25 -10.53 -0.42
C LEU A 153 14.61 -9.05 -0.49
N MET A 154 14.48 -8.32 0.62
CA MET A 154 14.77 -6.88 0.65
C MET A 154 16.26 -6.57 0.69
N TYR A 155 17.03 -7.31 1.49
CA TYR A 155 18.47 -7.12 1.58
C TYR A 155 19.17 -7.63 0.31
N GLN A 156 19.02 -8.92 -0.01
CA GLN A 156 19.72 -9.53 -1.14
C GLN A 156 19.13 -9.11 -2.48
N GLY A 157 17.80 -8.99 -2.57
CA GLY A 157 17.12 -8.67 -3.83
C GLY A 157 17.07 -7.17 -4.16
N LEU A 158 16.87 -6.31 -3.15
CA LEU A 158 16.75 -4.87 -3.36
C LEU A 158 17.98 -4.06 -2.89
N GLY A 159 18.92 -4.70 -2.18
CA GLY A 159 20.07 -4.00 -1.59
C GLY A 159 19.69 -3.08 -0.43
N TRP A 160 18.53 -3.29 0.20
CA TRP A 160 18.07 -2.43 1.29
C TRP A 160 18.68 -2.86 2.62
N ASN A 161 19.35 -1.92 3.29
CA ASN A 161 19.99 -2.18 4.58
C ASN A 161 19.01 -2.21 5.77
N VAL A 162 17.80 -1.65 5.59
CA VAL A 162 16.73 -1.65 6.58
C VAL A 162 15.53 -2.34 5.98
N THR A 163 15.07 -3.40 6.64
CA THR A 163 14.02 -4.28 6.11
C THR A 163 12.70 -4.12 6.86
N LEU A 164 11.62 -4.70 6.33
CA LEU A 164 10.33 -4.74 7.03
C LEU A 164 10.39 -5.50 8.36
N ALA A 165 11.39 -6.38 8.53
CA ALA A 165 11.64 -7.07 9.79
C ALA A 165 12.11 -6.10 10.90
N GLU A 166 12.73 -4.97 10.54
CA GLU A 166 13.25 -3.99 11.50
C GLU A 166 12.28 -2.82 11.75
N VAL A 167 11.41 -2.51 10.77
CA VAL A 167 10.53 -1.34 10.82
C VAL A 167 9.15 -1.71 11.37
N HIS A 168 8.95 -1.51 12.67
CA HIS A 168 7.68 -1.75 13.36
C HIS A 168 6.83 -0.49 13.62
N ALA A 169 7.06 0.60 12.87
CA ALA A 169 6.44 1.90 13.15
C ALA A 169 4.89 1.93 12.98
N ARG A 170 4.31 0.95 12.28
CA ARG A 170 2.87 0.87 11.96
C ARG A 170 2.33 -0.56 12.01
N THR A 171 2.69 -1.33 13.02
CA THR A 171 2.07 -2.66 13.18
C THR A 171 0.57 -2.53 13.45
N ALA A 172 -0.15 -3.62 13.22
CA ALA A 172 -1.58 -3.73 13.51
C ALA A 172 -1.89 -3.36 14.97
N GLU A 173 -1.03 -3.77 15.90
CA GLU A 173 -1.11 -3.52 17.34
C GLU A 173 -0.90 -2.04 17.66
N VAL A 174 0.11 -1.40 17.04
CA VAL A 174 0.38 0.03 17.20
C VAL A 174 -0.81 0.86 16.72
N VAL A 175 -1.38 0.52 15.55
CA VAL A 175 -2.56 1.22 15.01
C VAL A 175 -3.78 1.01 15.91
N SER A 176 -4.01 -0.21 16.41
CA SER A 176 -5.12 -0.52 17.30
C SER A 176 -5.02 0.25 18.62
N SER A 177 -3.84 0.20 19.25
CA SER A 177 -3.55 0.87 20.52
C SER A 177 -3.69 2.40 20.39
N LYS A 178 -3.08 2.99 19.36
CA LYS A 178 -3.16 4.44 19.11
C LYS A 178 -4.60 4.93 18.88
N ASN A 179 -5.45 4.08 18.32
CA ASN A 179 -6.85 4.41 18.05
C ASN A 179 -7.82 3.90 19.15
N ASN A 180 -7.31 3.41 20.27
CA ASN A 180 -8.09 2.81 21.36
C ASN A 180 -9.14 1.80 20.83
N TYR A 181 -8.75 0.97 19.88
CA TYR A 181 -9.60 -0.02 19.24
C TYR A 181 -9.17 -1.42 19.64
N SER A 182 -10.13 -2.32 19.89
CA SER A 182 -9.86 -3.74 20.08
C SER A 182 -10.41 -4.55 18.91
N TYR A 183 -9.69 -5.60 18.52
CA TYR A 183 -10.14 -6.55 17.50
C TYR A 183 -11.42 -7.30 17.92
N THR A 184 -11.71 -7.34 19.22
CA THR A 184 -12.92 -7.97 19.77
C THR A 184 -14.07 -6.99 19.96
N GLU A 185 -13.90 -5.71 19.62
CA GLU A 185 -14.89 -4.66 19.90
C GLU A 185 -16.12 -4.76 18.99
N CYS A 186 -15.93 -5.18 17.73
CA CYS A 186 -17.02 -5.45 16.80
C CYS A 186 -17.04 -6.94 16.43
N ALA A 187 -18.18 -7.59 16.59
CA ALA A 187 -18.38 -8.97 16.14
C ALA A 187 -18.63 -9.01 14.62
N ILE A 188 -17.56 -9.09 13.82
CA ILE A 188 -17.61 -9.10 12.34
C ILE A 188 -17.59 -10.52 11.74
N GLU A 189 -17.71 -11.56 12.56
CA GLU A 189 -17.54 -12.95 12.14
C GLU A 189 -18.59 -13.38 11.11
N LYS A 190 -19.83 -12.90 11.22
CA LYS A 190 -20.88 -13.23 10.25
C LYS A 190 -20.63 -12.52 8.91
N LEU A 191 -20.23 -11.24 8.94
CA LEU A 191 -19.77 -10.53 7.74
C LEU A 191 -18.64 -11.30 7.06
N LEU A 192 -17.63 -11.72 7.82
CA LEU A 192 -16.51 -12.48 7.29
C LEU A 192 -16.94 -13.84 6.72
N ALA A 193 -17.84 -14.55 7.39
CA ALA A 193 -18.37 -15.83 6.91
C ALA A 193 -19.03 -15.72 5.53
N GLU A 194 -19.66 -14.58 5.22
CA GLU A 194 -20.28 -14.35 3.91
C GLU A 194 -19.28 -13.87 2.84
N VAL A 195 -18.31 -13.03 3.20
CA VAL A 195 -17.41 -12.38 2.24
C VAL A 195 -16.15 -13.20 1.94
N VAL A 196 -15.61 -13.91 2.93
CA VAL A 196 -14.39 -14.72 2.79
C VAL A 196 -14.51 -15.77 1.68
N PRO A 197 -15.62 -16.53 1.56
CA PRO A 197 -15.77 -17.49 0.47
C PRO A 197 -15.66 -16.86 -0.93
N ARG A 198 -15.98 -15.56 -1.07
CA ARG A 198 -16.00 -14.84 -2.35
C ARG A 198 -14.63 -14.31 -2.79
N GLN A 199 -13.58 -14.48 -1.99
CA GLN A 199 -12.20 -14.06 -2.33
C GLN A 199 -11.48 -15.01 -3.29
N GLY A 200 -12.21 -15.75 -4.14
CA GLY A 200 -11.65 -16.76 -5.03
C GLY A 200 -10.52 -16.24 -5.93
N PRO A 201 -10.78 -15.21 -6.75
CA PRO A 201 -9.75 -14.57 -7.57
C PRO A 201 -8.50 -14.12 -6.79
N ASP A 202 -8.66 -13.48 -5.64
CA ASP A 202 -7.51 -13.04 -4.82
C ASP A 202 -6.71 -14.22 -4.27
N ARG A 203 -7.36 -15.33 -3.85
CA ARG A 203 -6.66 -16.56 -3.44
C ARG A 203 -5.82 -17.13 -4.56
N GLU A 204 -6.39 -17.17 -5.77
CA GLU A 204 -5.72 -17.68 -6.95
C GLU A 204 -4.52 -16.82 -7.37
N LEU A 205 -4.66 -15.49 -7.28
CA LEU A 205 -3.55 -14.56 -7.52
C LEU A 205 -2.46 -14.71 -6.44
N TYR A 206 -2.86 -14.81 -5.17
CA TYR A 206 -1.94 -15.01 -4.05
C TYR A 206 -1.15 -16.31 -4.16
N ARG A 207 -1.78 -17.42 -4.56
CA ARG A 207 -1.08 -18.71 -4.80
C ARG A 207 0.02 -18.57 -5.85
N LEU A 208 -0.26 -17.89 -6.96
CA LEU A 208 0.75 -17.59 -7.98
C LEU A 208 1.87 -16.72 -7.39
N GLY A 209 1.51 -15.63 -6.71
CA GLY A 209 2.50 -14.72 -6.11
C GLY A 209 3.41 -15.38 -5.08
N ARG A 210 2.85 -16.25 -4.24
CA ARG A 210 3.63 -17.05 -3.29
C ARG A 210 4.58 -18.01 -3.99
N MET A 211 4.14 -18.67 -5.07
CA MET A 211 5.02 -19.51 -5.87
C MET A 211 6.18 -18.72 -6.48
N LEU A 212 5.91 -17.54 -7.05
CA LEU A 212 6.95 -16.67 -7.61
C LEU A 212 7.91 -16.17 -6.53
N SER A 213 7.39 -15.73 -5.38
CA SER A 213 8.22 -15.32 -4.24
C SER A 213 9.12 -16.45 -3.74
N LEU A 214 8.66 -17.71 -3.75
CA LEU A 214 9.49 -18.87 -3.39
C LEU A 214 10.62 -19.11 -4.42
N LEU A 215 10.39 -18.85 -5.70
CA LEU A 215 11.44 -18.93 -6.71
C LEU A 215 12.49 -17.83 -6.49
N ASP A 216 12.06 -16.61 -6.18
CA ASP A 216 12.97 -15.50 -5.84
C ASP A 216 13.81 -15.84 -4.61
N GLN A 217 13.19 -16.42 -3.57
CA GLN A 217 13.88 -16.87 -2.36
C GLN A 217 14.97 -17.90 -2.68
N LEU A 218 14.66 -18.93 -3.47
CA LEU A 218 15.63 -19.96 -3.84
C LEU A 218 16.82 -19.36 -4.60
N LEU A 219 16.53 -18.49 -5.57
CA LEU A 219 17.55 -17.83 -6.38
C LEU A 219 18.46 -16.94 -5.52
N LEU A 220 17.86 -16.10 -4.66
CA LEU A 220 18.59 -15.15 -3.83
C LEU A 220 19.36 -15.84 -2.70
N ALA A 221 18.80 -16.89 -2.10
CA ALA A 221 19.51 -17.70 -1.11
C ALA A 221 20.72 -18.41 -1.75
N TRP A 222 20.57 -18.95 -2.95
CA TRP A 222 21.69 -19.56 -3.67
C TRP A 222 22.76 -18.52 -4.02
N ALA A 223 22.35 -17.34 -4.50
CA ALA A 223 23.28 -16.23 -4.77
C ALA A 223 24.08 -15.85 -3.52
N GLN A 224 23.41 -15.75 -2.37
CA GLN A 224 24.05 -15.48 -1.09
C GLN A 224 25.04 -16.59 -0.68
N ASP A 225 24.68 -17.86 -0.87
CA ASP A 225 25.51 -19.02 -0.51
C ASP A 225 26.81 -19.10 -1.33
N ILE A 226 26.76 -18.74 -2.61
CA ILE A 226 27.97 -18.63 -3.46
C ILE A 226 28.75 -17.33 -3.24
N GLY A 227 28.38 -16.53 -2.24
CA GLY A 227 29.08 -15.32 -1.85
C GLY A 227 28.75 -14.07 -2.68
N LEU A 228 27.73 -14.10 -3.52
CA LEU A 228 27.24 -12.88 -4.18
C LEU A 228 26.58 -11.98 -3.13
N ARG A 229 26.99 -10.73 -3.11
CA ARG A 229 26.39 -9.69 -2.26
C ARG A 229 25.55 -8.77 -3.14
N PRO A 230 24.47 -8.18 -2.60
CA PRO A 230 23.79 -7.11 -3.30
C PRO A 230 24.80 -6.01 -3.64
N GLU A 231 24.78 -5.55 -4.89
CA GLU A 231 25.63 -4.44 -5.32
C GLU A 231 25.38 -3.25 -4.37
N PRO A 232 26.42 -2.66 -3.76
CA PRO A 232 26.24 -1.61 -2.78
C PRO A 232 25.46 -0.45 -3.42
N SER A 233 24.32 -0.10 -2.81
CA SER A 233 23.47 1.04 -3.18
C SER A 233 24.36 2.29 -3.34
N ALA A 234 24.65 2.62 -4.59
CA ALA A 234 25.26 3.85 -5.10
C ALA A 234 26.64 4.30 -4.61
N ALA A 235 27.29 3.66 -3.63
CA ALA A 235 28.67 4.04 -3.26
C ALA A 235 29.69 3.76 -4.39
N ASN A 236 29.41 2.78 -5.25
CA ASN A 236 30.27 2.38 -6.37
C ASN A 236 29.63 2.59 -7.77
N ALA A 237 28.40 3.14 -7.85
CA ALA A 237 27.68 3.34 -9.12
C ALA A 237 28.19 4.55 -9.94
N THR A 238 29.27 5.20 -9.52
CA THR A 238 29.93 6.31 -10.21
C THR A 238 30.62 5.90 -11.53
N ALA A 239 30.61 4.61 -11.89
CA ALA A 239 31.36 4.10 -13.04
C ALA A 239 30.60 4.07 -14.38
N VAL A 240 29.28 4.36 -14.42
CA VAL A 240 28.46 4.19 -15.65
C VAL A 240 27.74 5.47 -16.12
N VAL A 241 27.77 6.55 -15.35
CA VAL A 241 27.20 7.84 -15.76
C VAL A 241 28.32 8.77 -16.24
N SER A 242 28.13 9.36 -17.42
CA SER A 242 29.08 10.22 -18.12
C SER A 242 29.84 11.20 -17.22
N PRO A 243 31.13 11.47 -17.49
CA PRO A 243 31.92 12.39 -16.69
C PRO A 243 31.44 13.84 -16.96
N GLY A 244 30.58 14.36 -16.09
CA GLY A 244 30.07 15.73 -16.23
C GLY A 244 29.26 16.25 -15.05
N GLU A 245 28.51 15.39 -14.36
CA GLU A 245 27.73 15.78 -13.19
C GLU A 245 27.96 14.74 -12.09
N ALA A 246 28.57 15.15 -10.98
CA ALA A 246 28.67 14.32 -9.79
C ALA A 246 27.27 14.21 -9.17
N GLU A 247 26.42 13.38 -9.76
CA GLU A 247 25.14 13.02 -9.17
C GLU A 247 25.40 12.33 -7.83
N SER A 248 24.83 12.90 -6.77
CA SER A 248 24.85 12.28 -5.45
C SER A 248 24.38 10.83 -5.55
N PRO A 249 25.00 9.89 -4.81
CA PRO A 249 24.64 8.48 -4.87
C PRO A 249 23.12 8.29 -4.71
N ILE A 250 22.48 7.54 -5.60
CA ILE A 250 21.05 7.18 -5.51
C ILE A 250 20.84 6.34 -4.23
N ARG A 251 20.14 6.90 -3.24
CA ARG A 251 19.95 6.31 -1.91
C ARG A 251 18.64 5.51 -1.81
N CYS A 252 18.67 4.26 -2.26
CA CYS A 252 17.50 3.36 -2.23
C CYS A 252 17.25 2.82 -0.81
N GLY A 253 15.98 2.63 -0.43
CA GLY A 253 15.61 1.97 0.84
C GLY A 253 14.31 2.46 1.49
N LEU A 254 13.83 1.75 2.52
CA LEU A 254 12.83 2.27 3.47
C LEU A 254 13.41 3.52 4.15
N MET A 255 12.70 4.64 4.07
CA MET A 255 13.17 5.91 4.65
C MET A 255 13.39 5.77 6.17
N ASP A 256 14.65 5.80 6.59
CA ASP A 256 15.01 5.95 8.00
C ASP A 256 14.86 7.43 8.42
N LYS A 257 14.33 7.67 9.62
CA LYS A 257 14.26 9.01 10.22
C LYS A 257 15.64 9.57 10.57
N SER A 258 16.63 8.71 10.84
CA SER A 258 18.02 9.12 11.06
C SER A 258 18.61 9.87 9.85
N TYR A 259 17.96 9.75 8.69
CA TYR A 259 18.38 10.38 7.46
C TYR A 259 17.99 11.86 7.32
N ARG A 260 16.96 12.31 8.07
CA ARG A 260 16.63 13.75 8.11
C ARG A 260 17.69 14.58 8.83
N SER A 261 18.56 13.96 9.64
CA SER A 261 19.61 14.70 10.35
C SER A 261 20.88 14.93 9.54
N THR A 262 21.01 14.39 8.33
CA THR A 262 22.18 14.63 7.48
C THR A 262 21.89 15.65 6.37
N GLY A 263 21.75 16.92 6.75
CA GLY A 263 22.16 18.03 5.88
C GLY A 263 21.11 18.78 5.06
N VAL A 264 19.80 18.56 5.24
CA VAL A 264 18.78 19.47 4.70
C VAL A 264 18.20 20.27 5.86
N PRO A 265 18.42 21.59 5.96
CA PRO A 265 17.76 22.39 6.97
C PRO A 265 16.25 22.27 6.77
N PRO A 266 15.46 22.11 7.85
CA PRO A 266 14.00 22.12 7.71
C PRO A 266 13.60 23.41 7.01
N ALA A 267 12.84 23.28 5.92
CA ALA A 267 12.15 24.43 5.34
C ALA A 267 11.41 25.12 6.48
N GLU A 268 11.68 26.42 6.66
CA GLU A 268 11.12 27.25 7.71
C GLU A 268 9.65 26.90 7.94
N GLU A 269 9.31 26.57 9.18
CA GLU A 269 7.94 26.54 9.63
C GLU A 269 7.35 27.92 9.36
N VAL A 270 6.61 28.04 8.26
CA VAL A 270 5.70 29.17 8.06
C VAL A 270 4.69 29.07 9.19
N ASN A 271 4.88 29.94 10.18
CA ASN A 271 3.92 30.25 11.22
C ASN A 271 2.54 30.40 10.58
N LYS A 272 1.68 29.40 10.79
CA LYS A 272 0.24 29.59 10.64
C LYS A 272 -0.23 30.22 11.94
N GLU A 273 -0.15 31.54 11.97
CA GLU A 273 -0.97 32.33 12.89
C GLU A 273 -2.43 31.89 12.74
N GLU A 274 -3.06 31.73 13.90
CA GLU A 274 -4.48 31.52 14.09
C GLU A 274 -5.24 32.62 13.34
N VAL A 275 -5.99 32.23 12.30
CA VAL A 275 -7.11 33.04 11.83
C VAL A 275 -8.34 32.46 12.52
N GLU A 276 -8.69 33.07 13.64
CA GLU A 276 -10.03 33.00 14.22
C GLU A 276 -11.05 33.34 13.12
N HIS A 277 -11.92 32.39 12.79
CA HIS A 277 -13.09 32.66 11.96
C HIS A 277 -14.25 32.92 12.91
N GLU A 278 -14.53 34.21 13.12
CA GLU A 278 -15.76 34.70 13.73
C GLU A 278 -16.96 34.29 12.86
N ASP A 279 -17.99 33.75 13.53
CA ASP A 279 -19.34 33.57 13.02
C ASP A 279 -19.97 34.91 12.60
N PRO A 280 -20.70 34.97 11.47
CA PRO A 280 -21.75 35.96 11.32
C PRO A 280 -23.11 35.27 11.39
N ALA A 281 -23.71 35.30 12.58
CA ALA A 281 -25.14 35.15 12.73
C ALA A 281 -25.86 36.48 12.47
N ALA A 282 -26.84 36.42 11.57
CA ALA A 282 -28.10 37.17 11.56
C ALA A 282 -28.07 38.70 11.53
N ALA A 283 -28.41 39.27 10.36
CA ALA A 283 -29.30 40.43 10.26
C ALA A 283 -29.90 40.49 8.85
N ASN A 284 -31.21 40.23 8.71
CA ASN A 284 -32.10 40.96 7.81
C ASN A 284 -33.54 40.50 8.03
N GLY A 285 -34.25 41.28 8.85
CA GLY A 285 -35.70 41.35 8.90
C GLY A 285 -36.06 42.83 9.07
N ASN A 286 -36.47 43.46 7.97
CA ASN A 286 -37.23 44.71 7.92
C ASN A 286 -37.93 44.76 6.56
N GLU A 287 -39.14 44.21 6.53
CA GLU A 287 -40.40 44.75 5.96
C GLU A 287 -41.43 43.63 5.84
#